data_AF-K1U0Z3-F1
#
_entry.id   AF-K1U0Z3-F1
#
_cell.length_a   1.000
_cell.length_b   1.000
_cell.length_c   1.000
_cell.angle_alpha   90.00
_cell.angle_beta   90.00
_cell.angle_gamma   90.00
#
_symmetry.space_group_name_H-M   'P 1'
#
loop_
_entity.id
_entity.type
_entity.pdbx_description
1 polymer ?
#
loop_
_entity_poly.entity_id
_entity_poly.type
_entity_poly.pdbx_seq_one_letter_code
_entity_poly.pdbx_strand_id
1 'polypeptide(L)'
;MKESLVEQLLSRIMKWEDNKIVEELPKIQFMAEMKYDHYDQFMPGTRFLGSLSKWLSNFAEEERNVMFDFVKNKLIFISSSQMTYLITLLYRTCISSALAHKT
;
A
#
# COMPACT_ATOMS: atom_id res chain seq x y z
N MET A 1 -6.11 16.20 13.17
CA MET A 1 -4.99 17.15 12.90
C MET A 1 -3.90 16.59 11.98
N LYS A 2 -3.54 15.29 12.00
CA LYS A 2 -2.50 14.73 11.11
C LYS A 2 -2.99 14.36 9.69
N GLU A 3 -4.25 13.95 9.53
CA GLU A 3 -4.81 13.48 8.24
C GLU A 3 -4.80 14.56 7.16
N SER A 4 -5.37 15.73 7.46
CA SER A 4 -5.42 16.87 6.54
C SER A 4 -4.04 17.30 6.03
N LEU A 5 -2.98 17.11 6.83
CA LEU A 5 -1.63 17.51 6.47
C LEU A 5 -0.98 16.54 5.46
N VAL A 6 -1.27 15.25 5.60
CA VAL A 6 -0.78 14.21 4.68
C VAL A 6 -1.52 14.29 3.34
N GLU A 7 -2.81 14.61 3.37
CA GLU A 7 -3.62 14.86 2.18
C GLU A 7 -3.09 16.06 1.39
N GLN A 8 -2.84 17.17 2.07
CA GLN A 8 -2.22 18.35 1.47
C GLN A 8 -0.82 18.04 0.89
N LEU A 9 -0.06 17.18 1.55
CA LEU A 9 1.25 16.75 1.07
C LEU A 9 1.14 15.95 -0.23
N LEU A 10 0.23 14.96 -0.29
CA LEU A 10 0.01 14.17 -1.50
C LEU A 10 -0.43 15.04 -2.67
N SER A 11 -1.45 15.88 -2.46
CA SER A 11 -1.97 16.80 -3.49
C SER A 11 -0.88 17.73 -4.02
N ARG A 12 -0.01 18.24 -3.12
CA ARG A 12 1.12 19.10 -3.50
C ARG A 12 2.20 18.37 -4.30
N ILE A 13 2.55 17.14 -3.90
CA ILE A 13 3.56 16.33 -4.62
C ILE A 13 3.06 15.95 -6.01
N MET A 14 1.76 15.67 -6.13
CA MET A 14 1.12 15.28 -7.38
C MET A 14 0.72 16.46 -8.27
N LYS A 15 0.80 17.69 -7.77
CA LYS A 15 0.29 18.91 -8.41
C LYS A 15 -1.14 18.74 -8.94
N TRP A 16 -1.99 18.12 -8.13
CA TRP A 16 -3.40 17.96 -8.51
C TRP A 16 -4.14 19.29 -8.43
N GLU A 17 -4.97 19.53 -9.43
CA GLU A 17 -6.00 20.57 -9.39
C GLU A 17 -7.17 20.11 -8.51
N ASP A 18 -7.99 21.07 -8.04
CA ASP A 18 -9.07 20.82 -7.09
C ASP A 18 -10.04 19.72 -7.54
N ASN A 19 -10.35 19.65 -8.84
CA ASN A 19 -11.19 18.60 -9.41
C ASN A 19 -10.62 17.19 -9.16
N LYS A 20 -9.32 17.01 -9.35
CA LYS A 20 -8.63 15.73 -9.24
C LYS A 20 -8.39 15.35 -7.79
N ILE A 21 -8.21 16.34 -6.91
CA ILE A 21 -8.18 16.12 -5.45
C ILE A 21 -9.51 15.53 -4.99
N VAL A 22 -10.63 16.15 -5.35
CA VAL A 22 -11.98 15.68 -4.97
C VAL A 22 -12.25 14.27 -5.51
N GLU A 23 -11.74 13.95 -6.70
CA GLU A 23 -11.92 12.64 -7.30
C GLU A 23 -11.04 11.54 -6.66
N GLU A 24 -9.74 11.77 -6.55
CA GLU A 24 -8.78 10.71 -6.26
C GLU A 24 -8.50 10.54 -4.76
N LEU A 25 -8.58 11.61 -3.97
CA LEU A 25 -8.24 11.57 -2.56
C LEU A 25 -9.16 10.64 -1.73
N PRO A 26 -10.50 10.66 -1.90
CA PRO A 26 -11.37 9.72 -1.18
C PRO A 26 -11.12 8.27 -1.55
N LYS A 27 -10.80 7.98 -2.82
CA LYS A 27 -10.52 6.62 -3.30
C LYS A 27 -9.28 6.06 -2.60
N ILE A 28 -8.19 6.83 -2.55
CA ILE A 28 -6.94 6.36 -1.95
C ILE A 28 -7.02 6.30 -0.42
N GLN A 29 -7.78 7.19 0.23
CA GLN A 29 -8.07 7.12 1.67
C GLN A 29 -8.82 5.84 2.01
N PHE A 30 -9.88 5.53 1.26
CA PHE A 30 -10.64 4.30 1.48
C PHE A 30 -9.75 3.05 1.31
N MET A 31 -8.87 3.05 0.30
CA MET A 31 -7.88 1.97 0.14
C MET A 31 -6.91 1.89 1.32
N ALA A 32 -6.42 3.02 1.83
CA ALA A 32 -5.52 3.07 2.97
C ALA A 32 -6.17 2.47 4.21
N GLU A 33 -7.36 2.95 4.57
CA GLU A 33 -8.10 2.51 5.75
C GLU A 33 -8.48 1.03 5.66
N MET A 34 -8.99 0.57 4.51
CA MET A 34 -9.49 -0.79 4.39
C MET A 34 -8.39 -1.84 4.20
N LYS A 35 -7.22 -1.45 3.69
CA LYS A 35 -6.17 -2.41 3.30
C LYS A 35 -4.86 -2.11 4.02
N TYR A 36 -4.28 -0.94 3.78
CA TYR A 36 -2.86 -0.75 4.00
C TYR A 36 -2.47 -0.24 5.39
N ASP A 37 -3.31 0.56 6.04
CA ASP A 37 -3.01 1.11 7.38
C ASP A 37 -3.07 0.03 8.48
N HIS A 38 -3.68 -1.13 8.20
CA HIS A 38 -3.74 -2.28 9.09
C HIS A 38 -2.63 -3.31 8.83
N TYR A 39 -1.64 -2.99 7.99
CA TYR A 39 -0.50 -3.89 7.81
C TYR A 39 0.33 -3.91 9.10
N ASP A 40 0.38 -5.06 9.78
CA ASP A 40 0.99 -5.26 11.11
C ASP A 40 2.50 -4.92 11.21
N GLN A 41 3.13 -4.53 10.10
CA GLN A 41 4.54 -4.13 10.04
C GLN A 41 4.77 -2.61 9.90
N PHE A 42 3.72 -1.78 9.89
CA PHE A 42 3.96 -0.32 9.96
C PHE A 42 4.34 0.09 11.38
N MET A 43 5.48 0.77 11.51
CA MET A 43 5.89 1.38 12.78
C MET A 43 4.76 2.26 13.32
N PRO A 44 4.56 2.32 14.65
CA PRO A 44 3.53 3.17 15.26
C PRO A 44 3.53 4.58 14.67
N GLY A 45 2.40 4.99 14.09
CA GLY A 45 2.23 6.33 13.50
C GLY A 45 2.67 6.47 12.03
N THR A 46 3.09 5.39 11.37
CA THR A 46 3.29 5.38 9.90
C THR A 46 1.96 5.07 9.22
N ARG A 47 1.56 5.90 8.27
CA ARG A 47 0.33 5.71 7.47
C ARG A 47 0.67 5.50 6.01
N PHE A 48 -0.16 4.72 5.33
CA PHE A 48 0.00 4.41 3.91
C PHE A 48 0.08 5.67 3.05
N LEU A 49 -0.84 6.63 3.21
CA LEU A 49 -0.82 7.88 2.45
C LEU A 49 0.49 8.67 2.63
N GLY A 50 1.06 8.67 3.84
CA GLY A 50 2.32 9.35 4.13
C GLY A 50 3.51 8.66 3.47
N SER A 51 3.55 7.32 3.57
CA SER A 51 4.55 6.49 2.88
C SER A 51 4.44 6.60 1.36
N LEU A 52 3.23 6.62 0.83
CA LEU A 52 2.95 6.79 -0.59
C LEU A 52 3.44 8.16 -1.08
N SER A 53 3.11 9.23 -0.36
CA SER A 53 3.56 10.59 -0.67
C SER A 53 5.09 10.65 -0.71
N LYS A 54 5.75 10.12 0.32
CA LYS A 54 7.22 10.06 0.39
C LYS A 54 7.83 9.20 -0.72
N TRP A 55 7.18 8.10 -1.11
CA TRP A 55 7.64 7.23 -2.17
C TRP A 55 7.54 7.95 -3.53
N LEU A 56 6.39 8.56 -3.82
CA LEU A 56 6.14 9.33 -5.05
C LEU A 56 7.07 10.53 -5.21
N SER A 57 7.48 11.17 -4.11
CA SER A 57 8.41 12.31 -4.19
C SER A 57 9.80 11.97 -4.73
N ASN A 58 10.17 10.68 -4.79
CA ASN A 58 11.46 10.25 -5.35
C ASN A 58 11.46 10.15 -6.88
N PHE A 59 10.30 10.29 -7.53
CA PHE A 59 10.17 10.21 -8.99
C PHE A 59 10.10 11.59 -9.64
N ALA A 60 10.48 11.64 -10.92
CA ALA A 60 10.28 12.81 -11.75
C ALA A 60 8.77 13.12 -11.87
N GLU A 61 8.42 14.38 -12.09
CA GLU A 61 7.03 14.84 -12.04
C GLU A 61 6.15 14.14 -13.08
N GLU A 62 6.69 13.96 -14.27
CA GLU A 62 6.10 13.24 -15.40
C GLU A 62 5.82 11.76 -15.11
N GLU A 63 6.58 11.14 -14.20
CA GLU A 63 6.44 9.72 -13.84
C GLU A 63 5.43 9.50 -12.70
N ARG A 64 5.18 10.52 -11.88
CA ARG A 64 4.36 10.38 -10.65
C ARG A 64 2.95 9.89 -10.93
N ASN A 65 2.31 10.37 -12.00
CA ASN A 65 0.97 9.91 -12.36
C ASN A 65 0.97 8.41 -12.73
N VAL A 66 1.98 7.95 -13.47
CA VAL A 66 2.12 6.53 -13.84
C VAL A 66 2.34 5.67 -12.59
N MET A 67 3.20 6.11 -11.68
CA MET A 67 3.48 5.39 -10.42
C MET A 67 2.29 5.40 -9.46
N PHE A 68 1.55 6.51 -9.38
CA PHE A 68 0.32 6.59 -8.61
C PHE A 68 -0.75 5.63 -9.15
N ASP A 69 -0.96 5.62 -10.47
CA ASP A 69 -1.92 4.70 -11.10
C ASP A 69 -1.49 3.23 -10.97
N PHE A 70 -0.19 2.95 -10.97
CA PHE A 70 0.31 1.61 -10.64
C PHE A 70 -0.10 1.19 -9.23
N VAL A 71 0.12 2.04 -8.22
CA VAL A 71 -0.27 1.73 -6.84
C VAL A 71 -1.79 1.56 -6.71
N LYS A 72 -2.57 2.44 -7.33
CA LYS A 72 -4.03 2.40 -7.29
C LYS A 72 -4.60 1.15 -7.94
N ASN A 73 -4.08 0.76 -9.10
CA ASN A 73 -4.73 -0.23 -9.97
C ASN A 73 -4.04 -1.60 -10.00
N LYS A 74 -2.77 -1.69 -9.60
CA LYS A 74 -1.94 -2.89 -9.75
C LYS A 74 -1.36 -3.42 -8.45
N LEU A 75 -1.31 -2.61 -7.39
CA LEU A 75 -0.79 -3.09 -6.11
C LEU A 75 -1.75 -4.11 -5.50
N ILE A 76 -1.25 -5.34 -5.33
CA ILE A 76 -2.00 -6.42 -4.70
C ILE A 76 -1.80 -6.34 -3.19
N PHE A 77 -2.91 -6.28 -2.48
CA PHE A 77 -2.92 -6.37 -1.03
C PHE A 77 -3.11 -7.82 -0.59
N ILE A 78 -2.26 -8.29 0.32
CA ILE A 78 -2.37 -9.60 0.98
C ILE A 78 -2.40 -9.34 2.49
N SER A 79 -3.53 -9.60 3.15
CA SER A 79 -3.67 -9.36 4.58
C SER A 79 -2.79 -10.29 5.41
N SER A 80 -2.54 -9.95 6.68
CA SER A 80 -1.84 -10.81 7.63
C SER A 80 -2.50 -12.19 7.77
N SER A 81 -3.84 -12.25 7.75
CA SER A 81 -4.59 -13.50 7.80
C SER A 81 -4.42 -14.34 6.54
N GLN A 82 -4.45 -13.72 5.36
CA GLN A 82 -4.20 -14.40 4.09
C GLN A 82 -2.76 -14.92 4.01
N MET A 83 -1.78 -14.13 4.46
CA MET A 83 -0.38 -14.53 4.54
C MET A 83 -0.17 -15.72 5.49
N THR A 84 -0.76 -15.67 6.68
CA THR A 84 -0.70 -16.76 7.67
C THR A 84 -1.30 -18.05 7.10
N TYR A 85 -2.43 -17.94 6.41
CA TYR A 85 -3.05 -19.09 5.76
C TYR A 85 -2.18 -19.65 4.63
N LEU A 86 -1.60 -18.79 3.79
CA LEU A 86 -0.67 -19.18 2.74
C LEU A 86 0.53 -19.96 3.31
N ILE A 87 1.15 -19.47 4.38
CA ILE A 87 2.26 -20.14 5.06
C ILE A 87 1.83 -21.52 5.56
N THR A 88 0.65 -21.62 6.18
CA THR A 88 0.10 -22.89 6.68
C THR A 88 -0.10 -23.90 5.56
N LEU A 89 -0.63 -23.45 4.42
CA LEU A 89 -0.84 -24.29 3.25
C LEU A 89 0.49 -24.74 2.64
N LEU A 90 1.44 -23.82 2.45
CA LEU A 90 2.76 -24.12 1.91
C LEU A 90 3.53 -25.11 2.77
N TYR A 91 3.43 -24.97 4.09
CA TYR A 91 4.06 -25.90 5.01
C TYR A 91 3.55 -27.33 4.82
N ARG A 92 2.22 -27.50 4.74
CA ARG A 92 1.58 -28.81 4.60
C ARG A 92 1.79 -29.45 3.23
N THR A 93 1.84 -28.64 2.17
CA THR A 93 1.83 -29.14 0.79
C THR A 93 3.22 -29.33 0.20
N CYS A 94 4.13 -28.38 0.45
CA CYS A 94 5.44 -28.37 -0.17
C CYS A 94 6.55 -28.70 0.84
N ILE A 95 6.54 -28.06 2.00
CA ILE A 95 7.67 -28.12 2.93
C ILE A 95 7.74 -29.46 3.66
N SER A 96 6.63 -29.94 4.23
CA SER A 96 6.59 -31.23 4.95
C SER A 96 7.00 -32.40 4.06
N SER A 97 6.49 -32.44 2.83
CA SER A 97 6.85 -33.44 1.82
C SER A 97 8.34 -33.36 1.47
N ALA A 98 8.87 -32.18 1.20
CA ALA A 98 10.29 -32.00 0.89
C ALA A 98 11.22 -32.42 2.04
N LEU A 99 10.82 -32.20 3.29
CA LEU A 99 11.56 -32.64 4.47
C LEU A 99 11.50 -34.16 4.66
N ALA A 100 10.33 -34.77 4.44
CA ALA A 100 10.16 -36.22 4.53
C ALA A 100 11.01 -36.98 3.49
N HIS A 101 11.20 -36.42 2.29
CA HIS A 101 12.07 -37.02 1.27
C HIS A 101 13.58 -36.87 1.53
N LYS A 102 13.99 -36.02 2.47
CA LYS A 102 15.41 -35.81 2.83
C LYS A 102 15.88 -36.64 4.02
N THR A 103 14.98 -37.34 4.70
CA THR A 103 15.27 -38.20 5.86
C THR A 103 15.15 -39.66 5.47
#